data_AF-A0A6P6M154-F1
#
_entry.id   AF-A0A6P6M154-F1
#
_cell.length_a   1.000
_cell.length_b   1.000
_cell.length_c   1.000
_cell.angle_alpha   90.00
_cell.angle_beta   90.00
_cell.angle_gamma   90.00
#
_symmetry.space_group_name_H-M   'P 1'
#
loop_
_entity.id
_entity.type
_entity.pdbx_description
1 polymer ?
#
loop_
_entity_poly.entity_id
_entity_poly.type
_entity_poly.pdbx_seq_one_letter_code
_entity_poly.pdbx_strand_id
1 'polypeptide(L)' 'MSGLLRGIARIRTVPVLRGSTVTQRANIVTRPAKDKFGPAETIIGLTVFSFTILGPSGWVLANLENYKKKGTAESE' A
#
# COMPACT_ATOMS: atom_id res chain seq x y z
N MET A 1 36.29 21.42 50.29
CA MET A 1 36.75 20.89 48.99
C MET A 1 35.62 20.96 47.97
N SER A 2 35.84 21.70 46.88
CA SER A 2 35.14 21.68 45.60
C SER A 2 33.61 21.70 45.55
N GLY A 3 33.02 22.85 45.90
CA GLY A 3 31.69 23.24 45.38
C GLY A 3 31.71 23.57 43.88
N LEU A 4 32.88 23.92 43.33
CA LEU A 4 33.07 24.27 41.92
C LEU A 4 32.94 23.04 40.99
N LEU A 5 33.43 21.87 41.42
CA LEU A 5 33.36 20.62 40.62
C LEU A 5 31.92 20.10 40.46
N ARG A 6 31.02 20.41 41.39
CA ARG A 6 29.60 20.04 41.29
C ARG A 6 28.82 20.89 40.28
N GLY A 7 29.29 22.10 39.99
CA GLY A 7 28.69 22.98 38.96
C GLY A 7 28.94 22.48 37.54
N ILE A 8 30.16 21.99 37.27
CA ILE A 8 30.58 21.54 35.94
C ILE A 8 30.00 20.17 35.56
N ALA A 9 29.79 19.28 36.54
CA ALA A 9 29.18 17.97 36.32
C ALA A 9 27.69 18.05 35.94
N ARG A 10 27.01 19.17 36.22
CA ARG A 10 25.59 19.37 35.84
C ARG A 10 25.41 19.84 34.40
N ILE A 11 26.48 20.24 33.72
CA ILE A 11 26.44 20.75 32.33
C ILE A 11 26.44 19.59 31.31
N ARG A 12 26.86 18.38 31.71
CA ARG A 12 26.91 17.19 30.83
C ARG A 12 25.67 16.29 30.85
N THR A 13 24.61 16.64 31.55
CA THR A 13 23.30 16.06 31.28
C THR A 13 22.56 16.98 30.32
N VAL A 14 23.05 17.04 29.09
CA VAL A 14 22.27 17.54 27.95
C VAL A 14 20.96 16.74 27.98
N PRO A 15 19.79 17.37 28.11
CA PRO A 15 18.55 16.66 27.87
C PRO A 15 18.47 16.41 26.36
N VAL A 16 19.24 15.45 25.83
CA VAL A 16 19.01 14.79 24.52
C VAL A 16 17.78 13.87 24.63
N LEU A 17 16.75 14.33 25.35
CA LEU A 17 15.44 13.72 25.49
C LEU A 17 14.35 14.78 25.52
N ARG A 18 14.66 16.01 25.06
CA ARG A 18 13.66 16.92 24.50
C ARG A 18 13.81 16.95 22.98
N GLY A 19 14.06 15.78 22.38
CA GLY A 19 13.52 15.51 21.07
C GLY A 19 12.02 15.60 21.26
N SER A 20 11.43 16.77 21.02
CA SER A 20 9.99 16.84 20.84
C SER A 20 9.74 15.84 19.73
N THR A 21 9.16 14.69 20.06
CA THR A 21 8.54 13.82 19.08
C THR A 21 7.28 14.55 18.63
N VAL A 22 7.46 15.75 18.05
CA VAL A 22 6.52 16.35 17.13
C VAL A 22 6.54 15.39 15.97
N THR A 23 5.75 14.34 16.12
CA THR A 23 5.29 13.54 15.01
C THR A 23 4.64 14.55 14.09
N GLN A 24 5.36 14.94 13.05
CA GLN A 24 4.87 15.87 12.03
C GLN A 24 3.72 15.15 11.33
N ARG A 25 2.54 15.18 11.96
CA ARG A 25 1.31 14.69 11.35
C ARG A 25 0.92 15.77 10.37
N ALA A 26 1.33 15.58 9.11
CA ALA A 26 0.69 16.28 8.01
C ALA A 26 -0.79 15.91 8.08
N ASN A 27 -1.62 16.86 8.56
CA ASN A 27 -3.05 16.67 8.58
C ASN A 27 -3.56 16.82 7.14
N ILE A 28 -3.58 15.71 6.40
CA ILE A 28 -4.13 15.67 5.05
C ILE A 28 -5.64 15.58 5.20
N VAL A 29 -6.29 16.74 5.17
CA VAL A 29 -7.75 16.83 5.10
C VAL A 29 -8.14 16.88 3.63
N THR A 30 -9.01 15.96 3.22
CA THR A 30 -9.56 15.95 1.87
C THR A 30 -10.87 16.72 1.84
N ARG A 31 -11.14 17.39 0.71
CA ARG A 31 -12.45 17.97 0.44
C ARG A 31 -13.46 16.83 0.21
N PRO A 32 -14.76 17.05 0.47
CA PRO A 32 -15.79 16.07 0.11
C PRO A 32 -15.69 15.66 -1.36
N ALA A 33 -16.08 14.42 -1.67
CA ALA A 33 -16.08 13.91 -3.04
C ALA A 33 -16.92 14.84 -3.94
N LYS A 34 -16.35 15.23 -5.09
CA LYS A 34 -17.06 16.01 -6.11
C LYS A 34 -18.24 15.22 -6.65
N ASP A 35 -17.99 13.96 -7.00
CA ASP A 35 -18.98 12.98 -7.41
C ASP A 35 -18.99 11.84 -6.40
N LYS A 36 -20.16 11.53 -5.85
CA LYS A 36 -20.31 10.49 -4.83
C LYS A 36 -20.57 9.17 -5.52
N PHE A 37 -19.62 8.25 -5.44
CA PHE A 37 -19.87 6.86 -5.81
C PHE A 37 -20.64 6.17 -4.68
N GLY A 38 -21.81 5.65 -5.00
CA GLY A 38 -22.60 4.82 -4.11
C GLY A 38 -22.14 3.36 -4.13
N PRO A 39 -22.80 2.51 -3.33
CA PRO A 39 -22.53 1.08 -3.31
C PRO A 39 -22.71 0.43 -4.69
N ALA A 40 -23.71 0.86 -5.46
CA ALA A 40 -24.00 0.31 -6.77
C ALA A 40 -22.87 0.58 -7.78
N GLU A 41 -22.41 1.83 -7.94
CA GLU A 41 -21.32 2.16 -8.85
C GLU A 41 -20.02 1.45 -8.44
N THR A 42 -19.77 1.35 -7.14
CA THR A 42 -18.56 0.69 -6.61
C THR A 42 -18.57 -0.81 -6.94
N ILE A 43 -19.71 -1.50 -6.74
CA ILE A 43 -19.84 -2.93 -7.06
C ILE A 43 -19.67 -3.15 -8.56
N ILE A 44 -20.29 -2.33 -9.40
CA ILE A 44 -20.16 -2.43 -10.86
C ILE A 44 -18.70 -2.21 -11.27
N GLY A 45 -18.05 -1.16 -10.76
CA GLY A 45 -16.65 -0.88 -11.07
C GLY A 45 -15.71 -2.02 -10.68
N LEU A 46 -15.87 -2.57 -9.47
CA LEU A 46 -15.02 -3.65 -8.97
C LEU A 46 -15.24 -4.97 -9.72
N THR A 47 -16.50 -5.29 -10.03
CA THR A 47 -16.84 -6.51 -10.78
C THR A 47 -16.32 -6.43 -12.22
N VAL A 48 -16.53 -5.30 -12.91
CA VAL A 48 -16.00 -5.10 -14.27
C VAL A 48 -14.48 -5.17 -14.26
N PHE A 49 -13.80 -4.47 -13.34
CA PHE A 49 -12.35 -4.55 -13.21
C PHE A 49 -11.87 -6.00 -13.05
N SER A 50 -12.49 -6.75 -12.15
CA SER A 50 -12.12 -8.15 -11.92
C SER A 50 -12.37 -9.02 -13.16
N PHE A 51 -13.53 -8.87 -13.82
CA PHE A 51 -13.87 -9.62 -15.03
C PHE A 51 -12.94 -9.32 -16.21
N THR A 52 -12.48 -8.09 -16.36
CA THR A 52 -11.56 -7.75 -17.46
C THR A 52 -10.22 -8.48 -17.38
N ILE A 53 -9.75 -8.80 -16.17
CA ILE A 53 -8.51 -9.56 -15.95
C ILE A 53 -8.79 -11.07 -15.99
N LEU A 54 -9.81 -11.51 -15.24
CA LEU A 54 -10.12 -12.93 -15.05
C LEU A 54 -10.77 -13.56 -16.28
N GLY A 55 -11.52 -12.79 -17.07
CA GLY A 55 -12.22 -13.29 -18.25
C GLY A 55 -11.25 -13.85 -19.31
N PRO A 56 -10.31 -13.03 -19.83
CA PRO A 56 -9.31 -13.50 -20.79
C PRO A 56 -8.43 -14.61 -20.20
N SER A 57 -7.99 -14.44 -18.95
CA SER A 57 -7.15 -15.42 -18.26
C SER A 57 -7.85 -16.77 -18.10
N GLY A 58 -9.13 -16.76 -17.73
CA GLY A 58 -9.97 -17.94 -17.59
C GLY A 58 -10.20 -18.63 -18.94
N TRP A 59 -10.42 -17.86 -20.01
CA TRP A 59 -10.56 -18.42 -21.36
C TRP A 59 -9.29 -19.14 -21.82
N VAL A 60 -8.12 -18.54 -21.61
CA VAL A 60 -6.83 -19.16 -21.95
C VAL A 60 -6.63 -20.45 -21.16
N LEU A 61 -6.89 -20.41 -19.85
CA LEU A 61 -6.69 -21.58 -18.99
C LEU A 61 -7.64 -22.73 -19.32
N ALA A 62 -8.91 -22.42 -19.64
CA ALA A 62 -9.92 -23.41 -20.01
C ALA A 62 -9.57 -24.14 -21.33
N ASN A 63 -8.79 -23.50 -22.21
CA ASN A 63 -8.43 -24.06 -23.52
C ASN A 63 -7.04 -24.72 -23.54
N LEU A 64 -6.37 -24.90 -22.39
CA LEU A 64 -5.03 -25.50 -22.35
C LEU A 64 -4.97 -26.90 -22.99
N GLU A 65 -5.97 -27.75 -22.78
CA GLU A 65 -5.99 -29.07 -23.40
C GLU A 65 -6.08 -29.02 -24.93
N ASN A 66 -6.84 -28.05 -25.46
CA ASN A 66 -6.97 -27.84 -26.89
C ASN A 66 -5.65 -27.37 -27.50
N TYR A 67 -4.92 -26.50 -26.80
CA TYR A 67 -3.59 -26.06 -27.24
C TYR A 67 -2.56 -27.21 -27.23
N LYS A 68 -2.62 -28.11 -26.24
CA LYS A 68 -1.74 -29.28 -26.17
C LYS A 68 -1.98 -30.28 -27.31
N LYS A 69 -3.24 -30.60 -27.60
CA LYS A 69 -3.61 -31.59 -28.65
C LYS A 69 -3.22 -31.12 -30.05
N LYS A 70 -3.26 -29.80 -30.29
CA LYS A 70 -2.87 -29.21 -31.57
C LYS A 70 -1.39 -29.43 -31.91
N GLY A 71 -0.51 -29.33 -30.91
CA GLY A 71 0.92 -29.54 -31.11
C GLY A 71 1.31 -30.99 -31.43
N THR A 72 0.49 -31.98 -31.03
CA THR A 72 0.74 -33.40 -31.29
C THR A 72 0.26 -33.82 -32.69
N ALA A 73 -0.86 -33.26 -33.17
CA ALA A 73 -1.39 -33.55 -34.50
C ALA A 73 -0.58 -32.90 -35.65
N GLU A 74 0.20 -31.86 -35.38
CA GLU A 74 1.13 -31.26 -36.34
C GLU A 74 2.51 -31.96 -36.36
N SER A 75 2.74 -32.92 -35.45
CA SER A 75 3.99 -33.69 -35.35
C SER A 75 3.90 -35.13 -35.89
N GLU A 76 2.76 -35.51 -36.45
CA GLU A 76 2.57 -36.77 -37.19
C GLU A 76 2.47 -36.55 -38.71
#